data_AF-A0A451CBS0-F1
#
_entry.id   AF-A0A451CBS0-F1
#
_cell.length_a   1.000
_cell.length_b   1.000
_cell.length_c   1.000
_cell.angle_alpha   90.00
_cell.angle_beta   90.00
_cell.angle_gamma   90.00
#
_symmetry.space_group_name_H-M   'P 1'
#
loop_
_entity.id
_entity.type
_entity.pdbx_description
1 polymer ?
#
loop_
_entity_poly.entity_id
_entity_poly.type
_entity_poly.pdbx_seq_one_letter_code
_entity_poly.pdbx_strand_id
1 'polypeptide(L)'
;MLHQFALGKPRKKKPPCRMILTLEQIRESLSVQADCGGGYNRNAAREMLAQVECGHGQQVVDDLIREFDLESTFDFKPGTSFLSEK
;
A
#
# COMPACT_ATOMS: atom_id res chain seq x y z
N MET A 1 10.41 47.95 10.68
CA MET A 1 9.35 47.01 10.28
C MET A 1 9.89 46.16 9.14
N LEU A 2 10.42 44.98 9.42
CA LEU A 2 10.72 43.97 8.41
C LEU A 2 10.43 42.59 9.04
N HIS A 3 9.20 42.13 8.89
CA HIS A 3 8.84 40.75 9.18
C HIS A 3 9.41 39.88 8.07
N GLN A 4 10.41 39.06 8.40
CA GLN A 4 10.86 37.95 7.56
C GLN A 4 9.74 36.91 7.50
N PHE A 5 9.18 36.68 6.31
CA PHE A 5 8.29 35.56 6.05
C PHE A 5 9.11 34.28 6.02
N ALA A 6 8.83 33.37 6.96
CA ALA A 6 9.34 32.01 6.92
C ALA A 6 8.67 31.28 5.74
N LEU A 7 9.46 30.98 4.70
CA LEU A 7 9.03 30.12 3.59
C LEU A 7 8.86 28.69 4.13
N GLY A 8 7.60 28.23 4.21
CA GLY A 8 7.29 26.84 4.53
C GLY A 8 7.97 25.89 3.55
N LYS A 9 8.60 24.83 4.07
CA LYS A 9 9.28 23.82 3.26
C LYS A 9 8.31 23.24 2.21
N PRO A 10 8.74 23.04 0.95
CA PRO A 10 7.89 22.41 -0.05
C PRO A 10 7.51 21.02 0.43
N ARG A 11 6.22 20.71 0.47
CA ARG A 11 5.73 19.34 0.66
C ARG A 11 6.40 18.47 -0.40
N LYS A 12 7.18 17.46 0.00
CA LYS A 12 7.73 16.48 -0.94
C LYS A 12 6.55 15.97 -1.77
N LYS A 13 6.58 16.19 -3.08
CA LYS A 13 5.56 15.64 -3.98
C LYS A 13 5.61 14.13 -3.78
N LYS A 14 4.52 13.54 -3.26
CA LYS A 14 4.40 12.08 -3.20
C LYS A 14 4.68 11.55 -4.61
N PRO A 15 5.53 10.52 -4.76
CA PRO A 15 5.81 9.95 -6.07
C PRO A 15 4.47 9.61 -6.75
N PRO A 16 4.38 9.80 -8.08
CA PRO A 16 3.16 9.47 -8.79
C PRO A 16 2.88 7.99 -8.59
N CYS A 17 1.75 7.77 -7.94
CA CYS A 17 1.01 6.55 -7.83
C CYS A 17 1.07 5.76 -9.16
N ARG A 18 1.77 4.61 -9.19
CA ARG A 18 1.98 3.81 -10.41
C ARG A 18 1.35 2.43 -10.27
N MET A 19 0.30 2.20 -11.06
CA MET A 19 -0.33 0.89 -11.26
C MET A 19 0.43 0.13 -12.34
N ILE A 20 1.20 -0.88 -11.95
CA ILE A 20 1.89 -1.75 -12.90
C ILE A 20 0.99 -2.93 -13.29
N LEU A 21 0.18 -3.40 -12.36
CA LEU A 21 -0.65 -4.61 -12.49
C LEU A 21 -2.14 -4.29 -12.39
N THR A 22 -2.98 -5.12 -13.02
CA THR A 22 -4.44 -5.06 -12.84
C THR A 22 -4.85 -5.63 -11.48
N LEU A 23 -6.05 -5.29 -10.99
CA LEU A 23 -6.56 -5.83 -9.73
C LEU A 23 -6.63 -7.37 -9.73
N GLU A 24 -6.96 -7.97 -10.87
CA GLU A 24 -7.04 -9.43 -11.02
C GLU A 24 -5.66 -10.08 -10.88
N GLN A 25 -4.64 -9.55 -11.57
CA GLN A 25 -3.25 -10.01 -11.44
C GLN A 25 -2.72 -9.84 -10.01
N ILE A 26 -3.13 -8.75 -9.33
CA ILE A 26 -2.77 -8.51 -7.94
C ILE A 26 -3.44 -9.55 -7.02
N ARG A 27 -4.71 -9.89 -7.24
CA ARG A 27 -5.40 -10.95 -6.46
C ARG A 27 -4.69 -12.29 -6.58
N GLU A 28 -4.38 -12.72 -7.80
CA GLU A 28 -3.65 -13.97 -8.04
C GLU A 28 -2.29 -13.97 -7.32
N SER A 29 -1.56 -12.86 -7.45
CA SER A 29 -0.24 -12.73 -6.86
C SER A 29 -0.31 -12.70 -5.33
N LEU A 30 -1.33 -12.03 -4.74
CA LEU A 30 -1.55 -11.97 -3.29
C LEU A 30 -1.89 -13.33 -2.71
N SER A 31 -2.69 -14.15 -3.40
CA SER A 31 -2.95 -15.54 -2.98
C SER A 31 -1.64 -16.30 -2.82
N VAL A 32 -0.77 -16.27 -3.84
CA VAL A 32 0.53 -16.95 -3.78
C VAL A 32 1.41 -16.41 -2.64
N GLN A 33 1.41 -15.09 -2.42
CA GLN A 33 2.18 -14.51 -1.31
C GLN A 33 1.65 -15.01 0.05
N ALA A 34 0.33 -15.02 0.24
CA ALA A 34 -0.31 -15.43 1.48
C ALA A 34 -0.07 -16.92 1.78
N ASP A 35 -0.21 -17.80 0.77
CA ASP A 35 0.04 -19.24 0.90
C ASP A 35 1.49 -19.56 1.28
N CYS A 36 2.45 -18.79 0.77
CA CYS A 36 3.88 -19.00 1.07
C CYS A 36 4.31 -18.36 2.40
N GLY A 37 3.77 -17.19 2.74
CA GLY A 37 4.12 -16.45 3.95
C GLY A 37 5.58 -15.96 4.01
N GLY A 38 6.02 -15.47 5.17
CA GLY A 38 7.41 -15.03 5.40
C GLY A 38 7.74 -13.60 4.96
N GLY A 39 8.94 -13.12 5.31
CA GLY A 39 9.31 -11.71 5.18
C GLY A 39 9.40 -11.17 3.75
N TYR A 40 9.85 -12.00 2.81
CA TYR A 40 9.94 -11.62 1.39
C TYR A 40 8.54 -11.45 0.76
N ASN A 41 7.68 -12.45 0.94
CA ASN A 41 6.30 -12.43 0.46
C ASN A 41 5.49 -11.32 1.12
N ARG A 42 5.77 -11.02 2.40
CA ARG A 42 5.21 -9.85 3.08
C ARG A 42 5.57 -8.54 2.36
N ASN A 43 6.82 -8.36 1.93
CA ASN A 43 7.19 -7.14 1.20
C ASN A 43 6.51 -7.08 -0.18
N ALA A 44 6.48 -8.20 -0.91
CA ALA A 44 5.78 -8.27 -2.19
C ALA A 44 4.28 -7.95 -2.04
N ALA A 45 3.62 -8.52 -1.03
CA ALA A 45 2.22 -8.23 -0.72
C ALA A 45 2.00 -6.74 -0.34
N ARG A 46 2.94 -6.14 0.41
CA ARG A 46 2.90 -4.70 0.73
C ARG A 46 2.92 -3.84 -0.53
N GLU A 47 3.79 -4.16 -1.49
CA GLU A 47 3.90 -3.44 -2.77
C GLU A 47 2.65 -3.59 -3.64
N MET A 48 2.04 -4.77 -3.62
CA MET A 48 0.75 -5.01 -4.28
C MET A 48 -0.38 -4.19 -3.65
N LEU A 49 -0.49 -4.17 -2.32
CA LEU A 49 -1.52 -3.36 -1.63
C LEU A 49 -1.32 -1.86 -1.84
N ALA A 50 -0.07 -1.38 -1.93
CA ALA A 50 0.21 0.01 -2.29
C ALA A 50 -0.30 0.36 -3.70
N GLN A 51 -0.19 -0.55 -4.66
CA GLN A 51 -0.80 -0.38 -5.97
C GLN A 51 -2.34 -0.39 -5.86
N VAL A 52 -2.93 -1.33 -5.14
CA VAL A 52 -4.40 -1.34 -4.99
C VAL A 52 -4.94 -0.06 -4.35
N GLU A 53 -4.32 0.42 -3.27
CA GLU A 53 -4.70 1.69 -2.62
C GLU A 53 -4.65 2.85 -3.62
N CYS A 54 -3.61 2.84 -4.45
CA CYS A 54 -3.36 3.85 -5.46
C CYS A 54 -4.43 3.91 -6.57
N GLY A 55 -4.77 2.76 -7.17
CA GLY A 55 -5.63 2.71 -8.36
C GLY A 55 -7.09 2.38 -8.08
N HIS A 56 -7.37 1.70 -6.96
CA HIS A 56 -8.70 1.18 -6.63
C HIS A 56 -9.20 1.67 -5.27
N GLY A 57 -8.34 2.26 -4.45
CA GLY A 57 -8.69 2.89 -3.18
C GLY A 57 -8.63 1.96 -1.97
N GLN A 58 -8.72 2.57 -0.78
CA GLN A 58 -8.54 1.89 0.50
C GLN A 58 -9.58 0.79 0.76
N GLN A 59 -10.82 0.96 0.31
CA GLN A 59 -11.85 -0.07 0.52
C GLN A 59 -11.44 -1.40 -0.13
N VAL A 60 -10.87 -1.37 -1.34
CA VAL A 60 -10.44 -2.58 -2.04
C VAL A 60 -9.23 -3.21 -1.34
N VAL A 61 -8.32 -2.41 -0.77
CA VAL A 61 -7.23 -2.90 0.08
C VAL A 61 -7.80 -3.66 1.28
N ASP A 62 -8.76 -3.06 1.97
CA ASP A 62 -9.37 -3.63 3.16
C ASP A 62 -10.13 -4.93 2.84
N ASP A 63 -10.76 -5.00 1.66
CA ASP A 63 -11.44 -6.21 1.18
C ASP A 63 -10.42 -7.33 0.93
N LEU A 64 -9.30 -7.03 0.25
CA LEU A 64 -8.22 -8.00 0.00
C LEU A 64 -7.55 -8.50 1.28
N ILE A 65 -7.36 -7.62 2.26
CA ILE A 65 -6.82 -8.01 3.57
C ILE A 65 -7.70 -9.09 4.22
N ARG A 66 -9.02 -8.95 4.13
CA ARG A 66 -9.98 -9.93 4.68
C ARG A 66 -10.11 -11.17 3.80
N GLU A 67 -10.10 -11.00 2.49
CA GLU A 67 -10.22 -12.08 1.50
C GLU A 67 -9.09 -13.11 1.65
N PHE A 68 -7.86 -12.65 1.89
CA PHE A 68 -6.67 -13.50 1.96
C PHE A 68 -6.09 -13.66 3.38
N ASP A 69 -6.82 -13.26 4.41
CA ASP A 69 -6.38 -13.29 5.82
C ASP A 69 -4.95 -12.74 6.03
N LEU A 70 -4.70 -11.57 5.42
CA LEU A 70 -3.38 -10.93 5.45
C LEU A 70 -3.04 -10.33 6.83
N GLU A 71 -4.05 -10.14 7.67
CA GLU A 71 -3.83 -9.73 9.07
C GLU A 71 -3.15 -10.84 9.85
N SER A 72 -3.67 -12.07 9.78
CA SER A 72 -3.05 -13.24 10.44
C SER A 72 -1.68 -13.57 9.84
N THR A 73 -1.56 -13.52 8.52
CA THR A 73 -0.34 -13.94 7.81
C THR A 73 0.80 -12.92 7.91
N PHE A 74 0.48 -11.62 7.86
CA PHE A 74 1.48 -10.54 7.69
C PHE A 74 1.32 -9.34 8.65
N ASP A 75 0.33 -9.36 9.55
CA ASP A 75 -0.05 -8.22 10.40
C ASP A 75 -0.46 -6.98 9.58
N PHE A 76 -1.11 -7.19 8.44
CA PHE A 76 -1.72 -6.12 7.64
C PHE A 76 -3.15 -5.89 8.11
N LYS A 77 -3.38 -4.80 8.85
CA LYS A 77 -4.70 -4.47 9.40
C LYS A 77 -5.53 -3.66 8.42
N PRO A 78 -6.85 -3.91 8.28
CA PRO A 78 -7.73 -3.01 7.53
C PRO A 78 -7.60 -1.56 8.01
N GLY A 79 -7.68 -0.59 7.09
CA GLY A 79 -7.43 0.83 7.34
C GLY A 79 -5.95 1.21 7.39
N THR A 80 -5.03 0.25 7.23
CA THR A 80 -3.60 0.55 7.04
C THR A 80 -3.38 1.17 5.67
N SER A 81 -2.74 2.34 5.63
CA SER A 81 -2.24 2.92 4.38
C SER A 81 -0.86 2.36 4.04
N PHE A 82 -0.71 1.92 2.81
CA PHE A 82 0.49 1.35 2.19
C PHE A 82 1.20 2.36 1.27
N LEU A 83 0.59 3.51 0.98
CA LEU A 83 1.18 4.61 0.22
C LEU A 83 2.21 5.48 0.97
N SER A 84 2.36 5.30 2.29
CA SER A 84 3.42 6.01 3.03
C SER A 84 4.72 5.21 3.04
N GLU A 85 5.76 5.80 2.46
CA GLU A 85 7.15 5.41 2.72
C GLU A 85 7.37 5.47 4.24
N LYS A 86 7.73 4.32 4.83
CA LYS A 86 8.42 4.30 6.12
C LYS A 86 9.91 4.27 5.83
#